data_AF-A0A8C5WMN5-F1
#
_entry.id   AF-A0A8C5WMN5-F1
#
_cell.length_a   1.000
_cell.length_b   1.000
_cell.length_c   1.000
_cell.angle_alpha   90.00
_cell.angle_beta   90.00
_cell.angle_gamma   90.00
#
_symmetry.space_group_name_H-M   'P 1'
#
loop_
_entity.id
_entity.type
_entity.pdbx_description
1 polymer ?
#
loop_
_entity_poly.entity_id
_entity_poly.type
_entity_poly.pdbx_seq_one_letter_code
_entity_poly.pdbx_strand_id
1 'polypeptide(L)'
;MNLAIHDLLTCCHQLGSDKAVERKKEIEKFRRLICDPETVQQLDQNSDSKHGKQMNWDTVFRFLQKYIQKEAEGVRLTKPNTSASAQATREKKMKQLSSLFKYFIMCANKRAPRIKCQELLNYVIDTINESSRYAIYGADCNSILLKDILKVRKYWCEISPQQWSDLQNLYFKLFLNPSGDVNKVLVARIIYTLTRGLCFQTDKFSSDTLNIFSKVIHRARQERNLAGLEHIFAAINVFLPIYAMNYRMQVCKTGEEILSTVLFIWAQYKPKDALKKQIIQFIQFQICVHHPNGAKTQEEGTWKEIFLLDLHSWTTFFLN
;
A
#
# COMPACT_ATOMS: atom_id res chain seq x y z
N MET A 1 16.31 -20.03 31.92
CA MET A 1 16.21 -19.58 30.52
C MET A 1 15.66 -20.75 29.72
N ASN A 2 14.51 -20.60 29.05
CA ASN A 2 13.89 -21.68 28.27
C ASN A 2 14.85 -22.12 27.14
N LEU A 3 15.03 -23.44 26.95
CA LEU A 3 15.97 -24.02 26.00
C LEU A 3 15.67 -23.60 24.55
N ALA A 4 14.39 -23.55 24.17
CA ALA A 4 13.96 -23.16 22.83
C ALA A 4 14.34 -21.70 22.49
N ILE A 5 14.19 -20.78 23.46
CA ILE A 5 14.62 -19.38 23.30
C ILE A 5 16.14 -19.26 23.24
N HIS A 6 16.86 -20.05 24.04
CA HIS A 6 18.32 -20.07 23.98
C HIS A 6 18.84 -20.56 22.61
N ASP A 7 18.22 -21.61 22.06
CA ASP A 7 18.56 -22.16 20.76
C ASP A 7 18.29 -21.18 19.63
N LEU A 8 17.15 -20.45 19.70
CA LEU A 8 16.84 -19.37 18.77
C LEU A 8 17.84 -18.22 18.90
N LEU A 9 18.18 -17.79 20.10
CA LEU A 9 19.14 -16.72 20.33
C LEU A 9 20.52 -17.07 19.76
N THR A 10 20.98 -18.31 20.01
CA THR A 10 22.24 -18.82 19.46
C THR A 10 22.21 -18.83 17.94
N CYS A 11 21.11 -19.30 17.34
CA CYS A 11 20.91 -19.27 15.90
C CYS A 11 20.94 -17.84 15.35
N CYS A 12 20.24 -16.89 15.99
CA CYS A 12 20.22 -15.47 15.62
C CYS A 12 21.60 -14.83 15.66
N HIS A 13 22.43 -15.15 16.65
CA HIS A 13 23.81 -14.67 16.71
C HIS A 13 24.66 -15.22 15.55
N GLN A 14 24.48 -16.50 15.22
CA GLN A 14 25.21 -17.14 14.12
C GLN A 14 24.76 -16.66 12.73
N LEU A 15 23.51 -16.19 12.58
CA LEU A 15 23.09 -15.44 11.38
C LEU A 15 23.91 -14.17 11.15
N GLY A 16 24.52 -13.62 12.21
CA GLY A 16 25.46 -12.51 12.15
C GLY A 16 26.88 -12.87 11.73
N SER A 17 27.23 -14.16 11.59
CA SER A 17 28.60 -14.62 11.27
C SER A 17 29.15 -13.96 10.00
N ASP A 18 30.45 -13.72 9.93
CA ASP A 18 31.12 -13.23 8.71
C ASP A 18 31.22 -14.32 7.64
N LYS A 19 31.14 -15.59 8.02
CA LYS A 19 31.23 -16.72 7.11
C LYS A 19 29.87 -17.02 6.45
N ALA A 20 29.80 -16.85 5.14
CA ALA A 20 28.57 -17.06 4.36
C ALA A 20 28.00 -18.48 4.45
N VAL A 21 28.86 -19.50 4.55
CA VAL A 21 28.43 -20.92 4.66
C VAL A 21 27.73 -21.19 6.00
N GLU A 22 28.25 -20.64 7.09
CA GLU A 22 27.62 -20.75 8.41
C GLU A 22 26.24 -20.07 8.40
N ARG A 23 26.17 -18.83 7.89
CA ARG A 23 24.89 -18.11 7.75
C ARG A 23 23.85 -18.88 6.93
N LYS A 24 24.26 -19.55 5.84
CA LYS A 24 23.37 -20.36 5.00
C LYS A 24 22.86 -21.62 5.72
N LYS A 25 23.66 -22.24 6.58
CA LYS A 25 23.21 -23.37 7.39
C LYS A 25 22.20 -22.92 8.46
N GLU A 26 22.50 -21.81 9.11
CA GLU A 26 21.69 -21.31 10.22
C GLU A 26 20.35 -20.73 9.78
N ILE A 27 20.22 -20.22 8.55
CA ILE A 27 18.91 -19.70 8.10
C ILE A 27 17.84 -20.79 7.98
N GLU A 28 18.21 -22.03 7.63
CA GLU A 28 17.26 -23.15 7.60
C GLU A 28 16.91 -23.65 9.01
N LYS A 29 17.83 -23.52 9.97
CA LYS A 29 17.54 -23.73 11.39
C LYS A 29 16.60 -22.64 11.91
N PHE A 30 16.88 -21.37 11.60
CA PHE A 30 16.06 -20.22 11.96
C PHE A 30 14.62 -20.38 11.49
N ARG A 31 14.39 -20.73 10.20
CA ARG A 31 13.05 -20.96 9.65
C ARG A 31 12.24 -21.98 10.45
N ARG A 32 12.88 -23.04 10.92
CA ARG A 32 12.24 -24.08 11.75
C ARG A 32 11.92 -23.55 13.14
N LEU A 33 12.88 -22.90 13.80
CA LEU A 33 12.72 -22.38 15.16
C LEU A 33 11.63 -21.30 15.27
N ILE A 34 11.52 -20.38 14.32
CA ILE A 34 10.47 -19.34 14.37
C ILE A 34 9.04 -19.87 14.19
N CYS A 35 8.90 -21.15 13.84
CA CYS A 35 7.62 -21.83 13.69
C CYS A 35 7.41 -22.93 14.75
N ASP A 36 8.43 -23.21 15.55
CA ASP A 36 8.39 -24.21 16.59
C ASP A 36 7.37 -23.77 17.68
N PRO A 37 6.41 -24.64 18.07
CA PRO A 37 5.35 -24.25 18.99
C PRO A 37 5.84 -23.70 20.33
N GLU A 38 6.88 -24.30 20.91
CA GLU A 38 7.44 -23.87 22.19
C GLU A 38 8.11 -22.49 22.04
N THR A 39 8.94 -22.34 21.01
CA THR A 39 9.59 -21.06 20.67
C THR A 39 8.57 -19.95 20.46
N VAL A 40 7.52 -20.21 19.67
CA VAL A 40 6.44 -19.25 19.38
C VAL A 40 5.71 -18.85 20.66
N GLN A 41 5.35 -19.82 21.51
CA GLN A 41 4.67 -19.54 22.77
C GLN A 41 5.50 -18.64 23.68
N GLN A 42 6.81 -18.91 23.80
CA GLN A 42 7.72 -18.10 24.61
C GLN A 42 7.90 -16.69 24.03
N LEU A 43 8.05 -16.56 22.70
CA LEU A 43 8.16 -15.24 22.06
C LEU A 43 6.88 -14.41 22.23
N ASP A 44 5.71 -15.04 22.11
CA ASP A 44 4.42 -14.40 22.33
C ASP A 44 4.27 -13.91 23.78
N GLN A 45 4.59 -14.77 24.76
CA GLN A 45 4.59 -14.39 26.20
C GLN A 45 5.56 -13.24 26.49
N ASN A 46 6.78 -13.29 25.94
CA ASN A 46 7.77 -12.24 26.15
C ASN A 46 7.34 -10.91 25.49
N SER A 47 6.69 -10.97 24.32
CA SER A 47 6.11 -9.80 23.64
C SER A 47 4.94 -9.19 24.42
N ASP A 48 4.16 -9.99 25.15
CA ASP A 48 3.07 -9.51 26.00
C ASP A 48 3.56 -9.00 27.37
N SER A 49 4.77 -9.41 27.79
CA SER A 49 5.34 -9.00 29.06
C SER A 49 5.81 -7.54 29.05
N LYS A 50 5.65 -6.84 30.19
CA LYS A 50 6.22 -5.49 30.39
C LYS A 50 7.75 -5.52 30.61
N HIS A 51 8.35 -6.69 30.74
CA HIS A 51 9.77 -6.87 31.06
C HIS A 51 10.61 -6.96 29.77
N GLY A 52 10.99 -5.80 29.22
CA GLY A 52 11.68 -5.68 27.92
C GLY A 52 13.09 -6.28 27.82
N LYS A 53 13.55 -7.09 28.78
CA LYS A 53 14.88 -7.72 28.77
C LYS A 53 14.89 -9.10 28.11
N GLN A 54 13.73 -9.72 27.90
CA GLN A 54 13.64 -11.06 27.31
C GLN A 54 13.56 -10.99 25.79
N MET A 55 14.07 -12.03 25.12
CA MET A 55 14.01 -12.14 23.66
C MET A 55 12.55 -12.24 23.20
N ASN A 56 12.13 -11.32 22.35
CA ASN A 56 10.78 -11.20 21.82
C ASN A 56 10.80 -11.08 20.29
N TRP A 57 9.62 -11.02 19.65
CA TRP A 57 9.52 -10.94 18.19
C TRP A 57 10.26 -9.75 17.58
N ASP A 58 10.23 -8.57 18.20
CA ASP A 58 11.00 -7.40 17.72
C ASP A 58 12.52 -7.64 17.77
N THR A 59 12.99 -8.32 18.80
CA THR A 59 14.41 -8.66 18.93
C THR A 59 14.84 -9.62 17.83
N VAL A 60 14.05 -10.66 17.56
CA VAL A 60 14.29 -11.59 16.46
C VAL A 60 14.23 -10.87 15.11
N PHE A 61 13.28 -9.94 14.94
CA PHE A 61 13.13 -9.14 13.73
C PHE A 61 14.39 -8.32 13.41
N ARG A 62 15.00 -7.69 14.42
CA ARG A 62 16.26 -6.95 14.25
C ARG A 62 17.42 -7.84 13.83
N PHE A 63 17.50 -9.07 14.34
CA PHE A 63 18.50 -10.04 13.87
C PHE A 63 18.27 -10.39 12.39
N LEU A 64 17.01 -10.61 12.00
CA LEU A 64 16.65 -10.90 10.62
C LEU A 64 16.97 -9.73 9.68
N GLN A 65 16.65 -8.50 10.07
CA GLN A 65 16.98 -7.29 9.30
C GLN A 65 18.49 -7.19 9.06
N LYS A 66 19.31 -7.38 10.10
CA LYS A 66 20.79 -7.39 9.99
C LYS A 66 21.29 -8.49 9.06
N TYR A 67 20.73 -9.70 9.16
CA TYR A 67 21.06 -10.80 8.26
C TYR A 67 20.75 -10.45 6.80
N ILE A 68 19.55 -9.94 6.51
CA ILE A 68 19.15 -9.57 5.15
C ILE A 68 20.03 -8.47 4.60
N GLN A 69 20.34 -7.44 5.40
CA GLN A 69 21.25 -6.38 5.01
C GLN A 69 22.62 -6.95 4.62
N LYS A 70 23.20 -7.81 5.46
CA LYS A 70 24.50 -8.43 5.21
C LYS A 70 24.50 -9.32 3.96
N GLU A 71 23.44 -10.08 3.74
CA GLU A 71 23.29 -10.90 2.53
C GLU A 71 23.09 -10.05 1.28
N ALA A 72 22.38 -8.92 1.38
CA ALA A 72 22.17 -8.01 0.28
C ALA A 72 23.46 -7.26 -0.12
N GLU A 73 24.23 -6.79 0.86
CA GLU A 73 25.56 -6.18 0.65
C GLU A 73 26.54 -7.16 0.01
N GLY A 74 26.57 -8.40 0.48
CA GLY A 74 27.44 -9.45 -0.09
C GLY A 74 27.14 -9.74 -1.56
N VAL A 75 25.90 -9.60 -2.01
CA VAL A 75 25.54 -9.72 -3.43
C VAL A 75 25.94 -8.46 -4.21
N ARG A 76 25.77 -7.25 -3.64
CA ARG A 76 26.15 -5.97 -4.28
C ARG A 76 27.66 -5.87 -4.54
N LEU A 77 28.49 -6.41 -3.65
CA LEU A 77 29.95 -6.41 -3.81
C LEU A 77 30.47 -7.33 -4.92
N THR A 78 29.63 -8.24 -5.44
CA THR A 78 30.04 -9.10 -6.56
C THR A 78 29.92 -8.36 -7.90
N LYS A 79 30.97 -8.38 -8.74
CA LYS A 79 31.09 -7.58 -9.97
C LYS A 79 29.86 -7.71 -10.90
N PRO A 80 29.39 -6.62 -11.53
CA PRO A 80 28.23 -6.65 -12.42
C PRO A 80 28.47 -7.36 -13.76
N ASN A 81 29.71 -7.43 -14.26
CA ASN A 81 30.10 -8.12 -15.51
C ASN A 81 30.18 -9.65 -15.35
N THR A 82 29.11 -10.28 -14.88
CA THR A 82 29.03 -11.73 -14.71
C THR A 82 28.04 -12.35 -15.70
N SER A 83 28.22 -13.64 -15.98
CA SER A 83 27.33 -14.39 -16.87
C SER A 83 25.86 -14.30 -16.47
N ALA A 84 24.95 -14.49 -17.44
CA ALA A 84 23.51 -14.50 -17.20
C ALA A 84 23.09 -15.48 -16.07
N SER A 85 23.76 -16.63 -15.97
CA SER A 85 23.56 -17.62 -14.90
C SER A 85 23.90 -17.09 -13.50
N ALA A 86 24.99 -16.33 -13.38
CA ALA A 86 25.37 -15.70 -12.12
C ALA A 86 24.37 -14.61 -11.72
N GLN A 87 23.88 -13.83 -12.68
CA GLN A 87 22.85 -12.81 -12.44
C GLN A 87 21.52 -13.44 -11.97
N ALA A 88 21.06 -14.50 -12.64
CA ALA A 88 19.87 -15.24 -12.23
C ALA A 88 20.01 -15.83 -10.81
N THR A 89 21.20 -16.31 -10.44
CA THR A 89 21.48 -16.81 -9.09
C THR A 89 21.38 -15.70 -8.03
N ARG A 90 21.87 -14.49 -8.34
CA ARG A 90 21.76 -13.32 -7.45
C ARG A 90 20.30 -12.91 -7.26
N GLU A 91 19.54 -12.79 -8.34
CA GLU A 91 18.12 -12.45 -8.29
C GLU A 91 17.31 -13.47 -7.49
N LYS A 92 17.59 -14.77 -7.68
CA LYS A 92 16.98 -15.84 -6.88
C LYS A 92 17.28 -15.67 -5.40
N LYS A 93 18.53 -15.40 -5.04
CA LYS A 93 18.95 -15.18 -3.64
C LYS A 93 18.23 -13.97 -3.03
N MET A 94 18.14 -12.87 -3.76
CA MET A 94 17.44 -11.66 -3.33
C MET A 94 15.94 -11.90 -3.09
N LYS A 95 15.27 -12.63 -4.01
CA LYS A 95 13.87 -13.06 -3.83
C LYS A 95 13.68 -14.00 -2.64
N GLN A 96 14.67 -14.85 -2.34
CA GLN A 96 14.65 -15.70 -1.15
C GLN A 96 14.74 -14.90 0.16
N LEU A 97 15.52 -13.80 0.18
CA LEU A 97 15.56 -12.87 1.32
C LEU A 97 14.21 -12.15 1.50
N SER A 98 13.62 -11.68 0.40
CA SER A 98 12.27 -11.07 0.38
C SER A 98 11.22 -12.00 0.97
N SER A 99 11.18 -13.24 0.48
CA SER A 99 10.19 -14.22 0.92
C SER A 99 10.41 -14.66 2.37
N LEU A 100 11.67 -14.73 2.84
CA LEU A 100 11.97 -14.97 4.25
C LEU A 100 11.42 -13.87 5.16
N PHE A 101 11.60 -12.60 4.77
CA PHE A 101 11.12 -11.47 5.56
C PHE A 101 9.60 -11.49 5.70
N LYS A 102 8.90 -11.68 4.58
CA LYS A 102 7.45 -11.85 4.55
C LYS A 102 7.00 -13.05 5.38
N TYR A 103 7.68 -14.18 5.25
CA TYR A 103 7.39 -15.39 6.01
C TYR A 103 7.53 -15.16 7.51
N PHE A 104 8.57 -14.45 7.95
CA PHE A 104 8.76 -14.08 9.34
C PHE A 104 7.60 -13.23 9.87
N ILE A 105 7.19 -12.18 9.14
CA ILE A 105 6.07 -11.32 9.52
C ILE A 105 4.78 -12.14 9.64
N MET A 106 4.50 -13.00 8.66
CA MET A 106 3.35 -13.90 8.71
C MET A 106 3.40 -14.82 9.93
N CYS A 107 4.57 -15.37 10.25
CA CYS A 107 4.75 -16.22 11.42
C CYS A 107 4.50 -15.43 12.70
N ALA A 108 5.16 -14.28 12.89
CA ALA A 108 5.06 -13.45 14.09
C ALA A 108 3.63 -12.94 14.32
N ASN A 109 3.00 -12.39 13.27
CA ASN A 109 1.72 -11.70 13.40
C ASN A 109 0.49 -12.61 13.29
N LYS A 110 0.66 -13.93 13.12
CA LYS A 110 -0.45 -14.88 12.94
C LYS A 110 -1.48 -14.84 14.08
N ARG A 111 -1.05 -14.58 15.31
CA ARG A 111 -1.92 -14.65 16.52
C ARG A 111 -2.31 -13.27 17.04
N ALA A 112 -1.42 -12.30 16.93
CA ALA A 112 -1.66 -10.88 17.25
C ALA A 112 -0.58 -10.03 16.56
N PRO A 113 -0.72 -8.70 16.44
CA PRO A 113 0.32 -7.85 15.89
C PRO A 113 1.50 -7.76 16.89
N ARG A 114 2.54 -8.56 16.64
CA ARG A 114 3.70 -8.79 17.52
C ARG A 114 4.91 -7.92 17.19
N ILE A 115 5.06 -7.55 15.92
CA ILE A 115 6.13 -6.64 15.48
C ILE A 115 5.64 -5.20 15.62
N LYS A 116 6.49 -4.29 16.09
CA LYS A 116 6.17 -2.86 16.15
C LYS A 116 5.79 -2.30 14.78
N CYS A 117 4.75 -1.48 14.73
CA CYS A 117 4.30 -0.86 13.48
C CYS A 117 5.42 -0.08 12.79
N GLN A 118 6.18 0.70 13.57
CA GLN A 118 7.24 1.56 13.05
C GLN A 118 8.36 0.79 12.34
N GLU A 119 8.71 -0.39 12.85
CA GLU A 119 9.72 -1.27 12.23
C GLU A 119 9.24 -1.80 10.86
N LEU A 120 7.95 -2.13 10.75
CA LEU A 120 7.34 -2.57 9.50
C LEU A 120 7.18 -1.42 8.49
N LEU A 121 6.75 -0.24 8.96
CA LEU A 121 6.59 0.95 8.11
C LEU A 121 7.92 1.42 7.53
N ASN A 122 8.96 1.53 8.36
CA ASN A 122 10.29 1.96 7.91
C ASN A 122 10.80 1.04 6.81
N TYR A 123 10.67 -0.29 6.99
CA TYR A 123 11.05 -1.25 5.97
C TYR A 123 10.31 -1.04 4.63
N VAL A 124 8.99 -0.81 4.68
CA VAL A 124 8.20 -0.53 3.48
C VAL A 124 8.67 0.76 2.83
N ILE A 125 8.74 1.87 3.58
CA ILE A 125 9.12 3.20 3.06
C ILE A 125 10.51 3.15 2.42
N ASP A 126 11.50 2.57 3.10
CA ASP A 126 12.88 2.45 2.59
C ASP A 126 12.93 1.63 1.30
N THR A 127 12.11 0.57 1.21
CA THR A 127 12.07 -0.28 0.02
C THR A 127 11.41 0.43 -1.16
N ILE A 128 10.32 1.15 -0.95
CA ILE A 128 9.62 1.87 -2.03
C ILE A 128 10.44 3.08 -2.51
N ASN A 129 11.17 3.75 -1.62
CA ASN A 129 11.99 4.93 -1.96
C ASN A 129 13.23 4.61 -2.82
N GLU A 130 13.83 3.42 -2.68
CA GLU A 130 15.00 3.02 -3.47
C GLU A 130 14.58 2.14 -4.64
N SER A 131 14.60 2.67 -5.88
CA SER A 131 14.17 1.95 -7.10
C SER A 131 14.80 0.56 -7.26
N SER A 132 16.10 0.43 -6.90
CA SER A 132 16.82 -0.85 -6.97
C SER A 132 16.29 -1.89 -5.97
N ARG A 133 15.88 -1.45 -4.76
CA ARG A 133 15.24 -2.31 -3.76
C ARG A 133 13.81 -2.63 -4.19
N TYR A 134 13.07 -1.65 -4.68
CA TYR A 134 11.70 -1.85 -5.14
C TYR A 134 11.61 -2.91 -6.22
N ALA A 135 12.52 -2.92 -7.21
CA ALA A 135 12.56 -3.92 -8.28
C ALA A 135 12.67 -5.37 -7.76
N ILE A 136 13.25 -5.54 -6.57
CA ILE A 136 13.48 -6.85 -5.96
C ILE A 136 12.38 -7.20 -4.95
N TYR A 137 12.09 -6.27 -4.04
CA TYR A 137 11.32 -6.47 -2.82
C TYR A 137 9.92 -5.87 -2.88
N GLY A 138 9.62 -5.04 -3.89
CA GLY A 138 8.41 -4.23 -3.97
C GLY A 138 7.11 -5.04 -3.95
N ALA A 139 7.08 -6.20 -4.62
CA ALA A 139 5.90 -7.06 -4.62
C ALA A 139 5.55 -7.59 -3.23
N ASP A 140 6.55 -8.04 -2.46
CA ASP A 140 6.34 -8.51 -1.09
C ASP A 140 6.07 -7.35 -0.13
N CYS A 141 6.73 -6.20 -0.29
CA CYS A 141 6.46 -5.00 0.50
C CYS A 141 5.02 -4.50 0.31
N ASN A 142 4.53 -4.44 -0.93
CA ASN A 142 3.14 -4.09 -1.22
C ASN A 142 2.16 -5.09 -0.60
N SER A 143 2.50 -6.39 -0.60
CA SER A 143 1.71 -7.41 0.07
C SER A 143 1.69 -7.23 1.59
N ILE A 144 2.85 -6.97 2.20
CA ILE A 144 3.00 -6.76 3.65
C ILE A 144 2.21 -5.53 4.07
N LEU A 145 2.41 -4.39 3.39
CA LEU A 145 1.68 -3.16 3.68
C LEU A 145 0.17 -3.40 3.63
N LEU A 146 -0.34 -4.02 2.56
CA LEU A 146 -1.78 -4.17 2.41
C LEU A 146 -2.39 -5.21 3.37
N LYS A 147 -1.74 -6.37 3.57
CA LYS A 147 -2.32 -7.51 4.27
C LYS A 147 -1.98 -7.56 5.75
N ASP A 148 -0.78 -7.12 6.11
CA ASP A 148 -0.22 -7.29 7.45
C ASP A 148 -0.16 -5.96 8.22
N ILE A 149 -0.13 -4.82 7.53
CA ILE A 149 -0.16 -3.48 8.16
C ILE A 149 -1.56 -2.86 8.08
N LEU A 150 -2.02 -2.53 6.87
CA LEU A 150 -3.25 -1.78 6.64
C LEU A 150 -4.54 -2.57 6.90
N LYS A 151 -4.48 -3.90 7.04
CA LYS A 151 -5.63 -4.70 7.49
C LYS A 151 -5.77 -4.72 9.02
N VAL A 152 -4.73 -4.35 9.76
CA VAL A 152 -4.66 -4.50 11.21
C VAL A 152 -5.00 -3.19 11.91
N ARG A 153 -6.13 -3.17 12.63
CA ARG A 153 -6.64 -1.96 13.29
C ARG A 153 -5.70 -1.38 14.36
N LYS A 154 -4.98 -2.25 15.09
CA LYS A 154 -3.96 -1.82 16.07
C LYS A 154 -2.93 -0.89 15.41
N TYR A 155 -2.39 -1.30 14.27
CA TYR A 155 -1.41 -0.49 13.55
C TYR A 155 -1.98 0.82 13.02
N TRP A 156 -3.26 0.89 12.65
CA TRP A 156 -3.87 2.17 12.27
C TRP A 156 -3.78 3.23 13.37
N CYS A 157 -3.82 2.82 14.64
CA CYS A 157 -3.72 3.72 15.79
C CYS A 157 -2.25 4.09 16.11
N GLU A 158 -1.28 3.37 15.56
CA GLU A 158 0.17 3.61 15.76
C GLU A 158 0.79 4.43 14.63
N ILE A 159 0.16 4.49 13.45
CA ILE A 159 0.59 5.30 12.31
C ILE A 159 0.16 6.75 12.54
N SER A 160 1.11 7.67 12.55
CA SER A 160 0.81 9.09 12.75
C SER A 160 0.14 9.72 11.52
N PRO A 161 -0.61 10.84 11.68
CA PRO A 161 -1.19 11.57 10.55
C PRO A 161 -0.18 11.91 9.45
N GLN A 162 1.04 12.30 9.81
CA GLN A 162 2.09 12.60 8.86
C GLN A 162 2.52 11.35 8.09
N GLN A 163 2.69 10.22 8.78
CA GLN A 163 3.07 8.95 8.13
C GLN A 163 2.01 8.46 7.15
N TRP A 164 0.73 8.64 7.47
CA TRP A 164 -0.36 8.35 6.53
C TRP A 164 -0.24 9.20 5.25
N SER A 165 0.04 10.49 5.39
CA SER A 165 0.19 11.41 4.26
C SER A 165 1.42 11.06 3.42
N ASP A 166 2.55 10.77 4.07
CA ASP A 166 3.81 10.42 3.40
C ASP A 166 3.66 9.12 2.61
N LEU A 167 3.03 8.10 3.20
CA LEU A 167 2.71 6.85 2.50
C LEU A 167 1.80 7.09 1.30
N GLN A 168 0.75 7.91 1.44
CA GLN A 168 -0.15 8.20 0.32
C GLN A 168 0.60 8.87 -0.83
N ASN A 169 1.41 9.89 -0.54
CA ASN A 169 2.24 10.58 -1.53
C ASN A 169 3.23 9.64 -2.22
N LEU A 170 3.86 8.75 -1.44
CA LEU A 170 4.80 7.75 -1.95
C LEU A 170 4.11 6.79 -2.94
N TYR A 171 2.92 6.30 -2.60
CA TYR A 171 2.17 5.37 -3.45
C TYR A 171 1.54 6.07 -4.67
N PHE A 172 1.14 7.33 -4.57
CA PHE A 172 0.74 8.12 -5.74
C PHE A 172 1.91 8.33 -6.69
N LYS A 173 3.10 8.65 -6.18
CA LYS A 173 4.32 8.77 -6.99
C LYS A 173 4.64 7.46 -7.70
N LEU A 174 4.55 6.33 -6.98
CA LEU A 174 4.77 5.00 -7.54
C LEU A 174 3.73 4.64 -8.63
N PHE A 175 2.47 5.04 -8.44
CA PHE A 175 1.41 4.80 -9.43
C PHE A 175 1.60 5.62 -10.70
N LEU A 176 1.90 6.91 -10.54
CA LEU A 176 2.08 7.84 -11.65
C LEU A 176 3.37 7.53 -12.40
N ASN A 177 4.50 7.46 -11.70
CA ASN A 177 5.83 7.39 -12.30
C ASN A 177 6.53 6.08 -11.89
N PRO A 178 6.08 4.92 -12.40
CA PRO A 178 6.70 3.64 -12.09
C PRO A 178 8.11 3.58 -12.69
N SER A 179 9.09 3.12 -11.91
CA SER A 179 10.48 2.92 -12.37
C SER A 179 10.72 1.57 -13.06
N GLY A 180 9.68 0.77 -13.27
CA GLY A 180 9.73 -0.57 -13.85
C GLY A 180 8.34 -1.21 -13.92
N ASP A 181 8.30 -2.55 -14.00
CA ASP A 181 7.03 -3.29 -13.97
C ASP A 181 6.40 -3.22 -12.57
N VAL A 182 5.36 -2.40 -12.46
CA VAL A 182 4.61 -2.16 -11.22
C VAL A 182 3.22 -2.74 -11.39
N ASN A 183 2.80 -3.57 -10.43
CA ASN A 183 1.40 -4.00 -10.35
C ASN A 183 0.51 -2.81 -9.94
N LYS A 184 0.10 -2.01 -10.92
CA LYS A 184 -0.71 -0.81 -10.74
C LYS A 184 -2.07 -1.08 -10.09
N VAL A 185 -2.63 -2.28 -10.27
CA VAL A 185 -3.88 -2.66 -9.58
C VAL A 185 -3.66 -2.76 -8.08
N LEU A 186 -2.58 -3.43 -7.65
CA LEU A 186 -2.22 -3.54 -6.23
C LEU A 186 -1.88 -2.18 -5.63
N VAL A 187 -1.11 -1.34 -6.35
CA VAL A 187 -0.78 0.02 -5.92
C VAL A 187 -2.05 0.87 -5.78
N ALA A 188 -2.98 0.81 -6.73
CA ALA A 188 -4.26 1.53 -6.63
C ALA A 188 -5.10 1.06 -5.43
N ARG A 189 -5.12 -0.24 -5.14
CA ARG A 189 -5.78 -0.79 -3.95
C ARG A 189 -5.15 -0.28 -2.64
N ILE A 190 -3.83 -0.12 -2.62
CA ILE A 190 -3.13 0.49 -1.48
C ILE A 190 -3.51 1.97 -1.36
N ILE A 191 -3.49 2.74 -2.46
CA ILE A 191 -3.94 4.14 -2.47
C ILE A 191 -5.36 4.28 -1.91
N TYR A 192 -6.29 3.43 -2.34
CA TYR A 192 -7.65 3.39 -1.80
C TYR A 192 -7.66 3.17 -0.28
N THR A 193 -6.89 2.21 0.20
CA THR A 193 -6.83 1.89 1.64
C THR A 193 -6.17 3.01 2.45
N LEU A 194 -5.11 3.63 1.93
CA LEU A 194 -4.44 4.79 2.53
C LEU A 194 -5.37 6.00 2.58
N THR A 195 -6.15 6.24 1.52
CA THR A 195 -7.13 7.34 1.45
C THR A 195 -8.21 7.15 2.52
N ARG A 196 -8.74 5.93 2.68
CA ARG A 196 -9.65 5.61 3.79
C ARG A 196 -9.02 5.83 5.16
N GLY A 197 -7.75 5.45 5.33
CA GLY A 197 -7.00 5.68 6.55
C GLY A 197 -6.87 7.17 6.88
N LEU A 198 -6.42 7.97 5.92
CA LEU A 198 -6.29 9.42 6.07
C LEU A 198 -7.61 10.10 6.42
N CYS A 199 -8.67 9.83 5.65
CA CYS A 199 -10.00 10.39 5.92
C CYS A 199 -10.57 9.96 7.28
N PHE A 200 -10.12 8.83 7.83
CA PHE A 200 -10.54 8.37 9.15
C PHE A 200 -9.70 8.99 10.29
N GLN A 201 -8.41 9.25 10.04
CA GLN A 201 -7.45 9.67 11.07
C GLN A 201 -7.24 11.18 11.12
N THR A 202 -7.65 11.90 10.09
CA THR A 202 -7.38 13.33 9.93
C THR A 202 -8.57 14.05 9.32
N ASP A 203 -8.87 15.25 9.83
CA ASP A 203 -9.83 16.17 9.21
C ASP A 203 -9.14 17.16 8.25
N LYS A 204 -7.85 16.94 7.95
CA LYS A 204 -7.05 17.88 7.16
C LYS A 204 -7.26 17.66 5.67
N PHE A 205 -7.96 18.59 5.05
CA PHE A 205 -8.06 18.66 3.60
C PHE A 205 -6.69 18.92 2.95
N SER A 206 -6.46 18.25 1.82
CA SER A 206 -5.26 18.39 1.00
C SER A 206 -5.67 18.69 -0.45
N SER A 207 -5.48 19.94 -0.87
CA SER A 207 -5.65 20.34 -2.28
C SER A 207 -4.68 19.60 -3.20
N ASP A 208 -3.50 19.25 -2.69
CA ASP A 208 -2.51 18.49 -3.45
C ASP A 208 -3.01 17.08 -3.76
N THR A 209 -3.71 16.45 -2.81
CA THR A 209 -4.33 15.14 -3.02
C THR A 209 -5.41 15.19 -4.11
N LEU A 210 -6.24 16.24 -4.15
CA LEU A 210 -7.18 16.45 -5.26
C LEU A 210 -6.47 16.59 -6.61
N ASN A 211 -5.46 17.47 -6.67
CA ASN A 211 -4.68 17.69 -7.88
C ASN A 211 -4.01 16.40 -8.38
N ILE A 212 -3.55 15.55 -7.46
CA ILE A 212 -2.99 14.24 -7.79
C ILE A 212 -4.07 13.32 -8.36
N PHE A 213 -5.26 13.26 -7.77
CA PHE A 213 -6.38 12.48 -8.34
C PHE A 213 -6.73 12.95 -9.75
N SER A 214 -6.81 14.25 -10.02
CA SER A 214 -7.01 14.77 -11.39
C SER A 214 -5.96 14.24 -12.36
N LYS A 215 -4.68 14.35 -11.98
CA LYS A 215 -3.56 13.83 -12.80
C LYS A 215 -3.67 12.32 -13.06
N VAL A 216 -4.04 11.54 -12.04
CA VAL A 216 -4.23 10.08 -12.17
C VAL A 216 -5.35 9.78 -13.18
N ILE A 217 -6.49 10.46 -13.08
CA ILE A 217 -7.63 10.24 -13.98
C ILE A 217 -7.29 10.67 -15.40
N HIS A 218 -6.61 11.80 -15.62
CA HIS A 218 -6.19 12.19 -16.97
C HIS A 218 -5.26 11.18 -17.64
N ARG A 219 -4.35 10.55 -16.88
CA ARG A 219 -3.48 9.48 -17.41
C ARG A 219 -4.23 8.21 -17.78
N ALA A 220 -5.43 7.99 -17.24
CA ALA A 220 -6.27 6.86 -17.58
C ALA A 220 -6.59 6.77 -19.09
N ARG A 221 -6.59 7.89 -19.82
CA ARG A 221 -6.76 7.90 -21.29
C ARG A 221 -5.65 7.17 -22.06
N GLN A 222 -4.46 7.11 -21.46
CA GLN A 222 -3.28 6.49 -22.04
C GLN A 222 -3.09 5.07 -21.50
N GLU A 223 -3.45 4.86 -20.22
CA GLU A 223 -3.22 3.63 -19.50
C GLU A 223 -4.53 2.85 -19.31
N ARG A 224 -4.79 1.86 -20.18
CA ARG A 224 -6.00 1.02 -20.14
C ARG A 224 -6.01 0.01 -18.97
N ASN A 225 -5.80 0.48 -17.73
CA ASN A 225 -5.83 -0.32 -16.51
C ASN A 225 -7.15 -0.16 -15.74
N LEU A 226 -8.21 -0.79 -16.26
CA LEU A 226 -9.57 -0.64 -15.71
C LEU A 226 -9.70 -1.14 -14.26
N ALA A 227 -9.01 -2.23 -13.90
CA ALA A 227 -9.03 -2.76 -12.54
C ALA A 227 -8.35 -1.81 -11.54
N GLY A 228 -7.26 -1.14 -11.95
CA GLY A 228 -6.64 -0.09 -11.15
C GLY A 228 -7.57 1.11 -10.99
N LEU A 229 -8.23 1.54 -12.06
CA LEU A 229 -9.16 2.67 -12.03
C LEU A 229 -10.34 2.43 -11.09
N GLU A 230 -10.85 1.21 -10.98
CA GLU A 230 -11.89 0.86 -10.01
C GLU A 230 -11.50 1.29 -8.59
N HIS A 231 -10.27 0.97 -8.17
CA HIS A 231 -9.76 1.37 -6.86
C HIS A 231 -9.47 2.86 -6.75
N ILE A 232 -9.04 3.52 -7.83
CA ILE A 232 -8.86 4.99 -7.83
C ILE A 232 -10.19 5.71 -7.65
N PHE A 233 -11.24 5.35 -8.41
CA PHE A 233 -12.56 5.96 -8.22
C PHE A 233 -13.14 5.64 -6.84
N ALA A 234 -12.94 4.43 -6.32
CA ALA A 234 -13.32 4.12 -4.95
C ALA A 234 -12.60 5.02 -3.92
N ALA A 235 -11.34 5.40 -4.16
CA ALA A 235 -10.61 6.34 -3.32
C ALA A 235 -11.20 7.76 -3.42
N ILE A 236 -11.49 8.23 -4.63
CA ILE A 236 -12.13 9.53 -4.87
C ILE A 236 -13.50 9.59 -4.18
N ASN A 237 -14.31 8.55 -4.31
CA ASN A 237 -15.65 8.45 -3.71
C ASN A 237 -15.63 8.38 -2.17
N VAL A 238 -14.49 8.06 -1.57
CA VAL A 238 -14.29 8.22 -0.11
C VAL A 238 -13.82 9.63 0.21
N PHE A 239 -12.88 10.16 -0.56
CA PHE A 239 -12.22 11.43 -0.26
C PHE A 239 -13.15 12.62 -0.41
N LEU A 240 -13.85 12.75 -1.55
CA LEU A 240 -14.63 13.95 -1.86
C LEU A 240 -15.78 14.22 -0.87
N PRO A 241 -16.60 13.23 -0.46
CA PRO A 241 -17.71 13.49 0.46
C PRO A 241 -17.27 14.05 1.81
N ILE A 242 -16.11 13.64 2.32
CA ILE A 242 -15.58 14.10 3.61
C ILE A 242 -15.32 15.61 3.59
N TYR A 243 -14.91 16.15 2.45
CA TYR A 243 -14.46 17.53 2.33
C TYR A 243 -15.43 18.46 1.60
N ALA A 244 -16.45 17.93 0.93
CA ALA A 244 -17.36 18.73 0.12
C ALA A 244 -18.17 19.78 0.91
N MET A 245 -18.42 19.57 2.21
CA MET A 245 -19.09 20.57 3.05
C MET A 245 -18.28 21.87 3.19
N ASN A 246 -16.96 21.76 3.33
CA ASN A 246 -16.07 22.89 3.59
C ASN A 246 -15.31 23.37 2.34
N TYR A 247 -15.15 22.50 1.33
CA TYR A 247 -14.34 22.73 0.14
C TYR A 247 -15.13 22.48 -1.15
N ARG A 248 -16.44 22.77 -1.11
CA ARG A 248 -17.40 22.55 -2.20
C ARG A 248 -16.88 23.03 -3.55
N MET A 249 -16.40 24.27 -3.62
CA MET A 249 -15.92 24.89 -4.86
C MET A 249 -14.71 24.15 -5.44
N GLN A 250 -13.75 23.74 -4.60
CA GLN A 250 -12.60 22.94 -5.08
C GLN A 250 -13.06 21.56 -5.57
N VAL A 251 -13.99 20.93 -4.86
CA VAL A 251 -14.54 19.62 -5.24
C VAL A 251 -15.28 19.67 -6.58
N CYS A 252 -16.13 20.68 -6.81
CA CYS A 252 -16.80 20.90 -8.10
C CYS A 252 -15.80 21.12 -9.23
N LYS A 253 -14.85 22.06 -9.04
CA LYS A 253 -13.84 22.38 -10.04
C LYS A 253 -13.03 21.16 -10.46
N THR A 254 -12.61 20.33 -9.50
CA THR A 254 -11.93 19.06 -9.79
C THR A 254 -12.84 18.09 -10.55
N GLY A 255 -14.12 18.01 -10.20
CA GLY A 255 -15.09 17.21 -10.93
C GLY A 255 -15.25 17.62 -12.38
N GLU A 256 -15.39 18.92 -12.62
CA GLU A 256 -15.47 19.54 -13.95
C GLU A 256 -14.23 19.25 -14.78
N GLU A 257 -13.04 19.43 -14.19
CA GLU A 257 -11.75 19.18 -14.82
C GLU A 257 -11.66 17.74 -15.36
N ILE A 258 -12.05 16.74 -14.55
CA ILE A 258 -11.87 15.34 -14.91
C ILE A 258 -13.02 14.74 -15.71
N LEU A 259 -14.20 15.38 -15.75
CA LEU A 259 -15.42 14.77 -16.30
C LEU A 259 -15.23 14.31 -17.75
N SER A 260 -14.61 15.13 -18.60
CA SER A 260 -14.37 14.77 -20.00
C SER A 260 -13.56 13.46 -20.12
N THR A 261 -12.69 13.17 -19.16
CA THR A 261 -11.92 11.92 -19.12
C THR A 261 -12.76 10.76 -18.58
N VAL A 262 -13.60 11.01 -17.58
CA VAL A 262 -14.55 10.02 -17.05
C VAL A 262 -15.51 9.54 -18.14
N LEU A 263 -16.10 10.47 -18.91
CA LEU A 263 -16.99 10.16 -20.03
C LEU A 263 -16.27 9.40 -21.15
N PHE A 264 -15.03 9.76 -21.45
CA PHE A 264 -14.20 9.01 -22.38
C PHE A 264 -14.00 7.55 -21.93
N ILE A 265 -13.63 7.34 -20.65
CA ILE A 265 -13.48 5.98 -20.09
C ILE A 265 -14.78 5.19 -20.22
N TRP A 266 -15.92 5.82 -19.91
CA TRP A 266 -17.23 5.18 -20.01
C TRP A 266 -17.55 4.74 -21.44
N ALA A 267 -17.45 5.66 -22.41
CA ALA A 267 -17.82 5.40 -23.79
C ALA A 267 -16.84 4.46 -24.52
N GLN A 268 -15.53 4.71 -24.36
CA GLN A 268 -14.50 4.04 -25.15
C GLN A 268 -14.04 2.72 -24.53
N TYR A 269 -13.87 2.68 -23.20
CA TYR A 269 -13.32 1.48 -22.56
C TYR A 269 -14.37 0.48 -22.12
N LYS A 270 -15.66 0.87 -22.14
CA LYS A 270 -16.82 0.01 -21.80
C LYS A 270 -16.55 -0.77 -20.50
N PRO A 271 -16.41 -0.06 -19.36
CA PRO A 271 -15.97 -0.67 -18.11
C PRO A 271 -16.93 -1.75 -17.60
N LYS A 272 -16.41 -2.68 -16.80
CA LYS A 272 -17.21 -3.71 -16.10
C LYS A 272 -18.04 -3.08 -14.98
N ASP A 273 -19.02 -3.83 -14.48
CA ASP A 273 -20.03 -3.35 -13.51
C ASP A 273 -19.43 -2.71 -12.26
N ALA A 274 -18.32 -3.23 -11.74
CA ALA A 274 -17.69 -2.67 -10.55
C ALA A 274 -17.17 -1.23 -10.79
N LEU A 275 -16.39 -1.00 -11.86
CA LEU A 275 -15.95 0.34 -12.23
C LEU A 275 -17.11 1.24 -12.68
N LYS A 276 -18.12 0.70 -13.38
CA LYS A 276 -19.34 1.46 -13.72
C LYS A 276 -20.01 2.02 -12.49
N LYS A 277 -20.20 1.21 -11.44
CA LYS A 277 -20.79 1.65 -10.16
C LYS A 277 -19.99 2.80 -9.54
N GLN A 278 -18.66 2.69 -9.55
CA GLN A 278 -17.79 3.75 -9.01
C GLN A 278 -17.88 5.06 -9.81
N ILE A 279 -17.93 4.98 -11.15
CA ILE A 279 -18.11 6.15 -12.03
C ILE A 279 -19.49 6.78 -11.81
N ILE A 280 -20.55 5.99 -11.74
CA ILE A 280 -21.92 6.48 -11.49
C ILE A 280 -21.98 7.19 -10.14
N GLN A 281 -21.44 6.59 -9.08
CA GLN A 281 -21.38 7.20 -7.75
C GLN A 281 -20.64 8.55 -7.78
N PHE A 282 -19.51 8.61 -8.49
CA PHE A 282 -18.76 9.85 -8.66
C PHE A 282 -19.60 10.93 -9.37
N ILE A 283 -20.26 10.60 -10.48
CA ILE A 283 -21.09 11.54 -11.25
C ILE A 283 -22.28 12.03 -10.42
N GLN A 284 -23.00 11.11 -9.77
CA GLN A 284 -24.12 11.44 -8.89
C GLN A 284 -23.69 12.40 -7.79
N PHE A 285 -22.55 12.13 -7.16
CA PHE A 285 -21.99 13.00 -6.14
C PHE A 285 -21.65 14.38 -6.69
N GLN A 286 -21.01 14.49 -7.86
CA GLN A 286 -20.70 15.78 -8.48
C GLN A 286 -21.95 16.60 -8.77
N ILE A 287 -23.03 15.98 -9.27
CA ILE A 287 -24.33 16.64 -9.48
C ILE A 287 -24.89 17.18 -8.15
N CYS A 288 -24.87 16.36 -7.09
CA CYS A 288 -25.37 16.77 -5.76
C CYS A 288 -24.61 18.00 -5.23
N VAL A 289 -23.29 17.99 -5.37
CA VAL A 289 -22.43 19.06 -4.86
C VAL A 289 -22.54 20.31 -5.74
N HIS A 290 -22.75 20.17 -7.05
CA HIS A 290 -22.95 21.31 -7.94
C HIS A 290 -24.35 21.95 -7.74
N HIS A 291 -25.40 21.15 -7.48
CA HIS A 291 -26.80 21.59 -7.33
C HIS A 291 -27.46 21.18 -5.99
N PRO A 292 -27.04 21.75 -4.84
CA PRO A 292 -27.48 21.31 -3.51
C PRO A 292 -28.98 21.54 -3.23
N ASN A 293 -29.63 22.43 -3.98
CA ASN A 293 -31.06 22.68 -3.86
C ASN A 293 -31.92 21.78 -4.78
N GLY A 294 -31.34 21.15 -5.80
CA GLY A 294 -32.02 20.19 -6.68
C GLY A 294 -32.09 18.78 -6.08
N ALA A 295 -31.18 18.44 -5.16
CA ALA A 295 -31.14 17.13 -4.48
C ALA A 295 -32.14 16.99 -3.31
N LYS A 296 -32.96 18.02 -3.02
CA LYS A 296 -33.87 18.05 -1.85
C LYS A 296 -35.21 17.34 -2.07
N THR A 297 -35.55 16.95 -3.29
CA THR A 297 -36.81 16.27 -3.60
C THR A 297 -36.54 14.81 -3.96
N GLN A 298 -37.11 13.89 -3.18
CA GLN A 298 -37.02 12.43 -3.36
C GLN A 298 -37.90 11.90 -4.50
N GLU A 299 -38.35 12.75 -5.42
CA GLU A 299 -39.20 12.32 -6.53
C GLU A 299 -38.33 11.75 -7.66
N GLU A 300 -38.63 10.52 -8.09
CA GLU A 300 -37.89 9.79 -9.14
C GLU A 300 -37.79 10.53 -10.48
N GLY A 301 -38.54 11.63 -10.67
CA GLY A 301 -38.47 12.53 -11.82
C GLY A 301 -37.39 13.62 -11.73
N THR A 302 -37.10 14.15 -10.53
CA THR A 302 -36.20 15.31 -10.39
C THR A 302 -34.73 14.94 -10.66
N TRP A 303 -34.33 13.71 -10.31
CA TRP A 303 -32.98 13.22 -10.65
C TRP A 303 -32.78 13.03 -12.15
N LYS A 304 -33.79 12.57 -12.88
CA LYS A 304 -33.71 12.45 -14.35
C LYS A 304 -33.72 13.80 -15.03
N GLU A 305 -34.53 14.75 -14.56
CA GLU A 305 -34.57 16.11 -15.12
C GLU A 305 -33.31 16.91 -14.80
N ILE A 306 -32.76 16.82 -13.57
CA ILE A 306 -31.46 17.42 -13.22
C ILE A 306 -30.33 16.72 -13.98
N PHE A 307 -30.32 15.39 -14.07
CA PHE A 307 -29.32 14.66 -14.85
C PHE A 307 -29.40 15.02 -16.33
N LEU A 308 -30.59 15.23 -16.90
CA LEU A 308 -30.76 15.66 -18.29
C LEU A 308 -30.43 17.14 -18.48
N LEU A 309 -30.83 18.04 -17.58
CA LEU A 309 -30.51 19.46 -17.63
C LEU A 309 -29.02 19.73 -17.41
N ASP A 310 -28.36 18.95 -16.56
CA ASP A 310 -26.92 19.03 -16.35
C ASP A 310 -26.18 18.29 -17.45
N LEU A 311 -26.58 17.09 -17.89
CA LEU A 311 -25.95 16.50 -19.06
C LEU A 311 -26.14 17.40 -20.30
N HIS A 312 -27.26 18.13 -20.41
CA HIS A 312 -27.47 19.15 -21.43
C HIS A 312 -26.59 20.37 -21.20
N SER A 313 -26.60 21.03 -20.04
CA SER A 313 -25.70 22.14 -19.70
C SER A 313 -24.23 21.80 -19.92
N TRP A 314 -23.82 20.59 -19.54
CA TRP A 314 -22.46 20.05 -19.70
C TRP A 314 -22.18 19.52 -21.12
N THR A 315 -23.18 19.30 -21.98
CA THR A 315 -22.96 19.01 -23.42
C THR A 315 -23.05 20.28 -24.26
N THR A 316 -23.87 21.26 -23.90
CA THR A 316 -24.01 22.56 -24.58
C THR A 316 -22.80 23.46 -24.34
N PHE A 317 -22.10 23.34 -23.20
CA PHE A 317 -20.85 24.08 -22.93
C PHE A 317 -19.62 23.47 -23.62
N PHE A 318 -19.70 22.24 -24.13
CA PHE A 318 -18.53 21.49 -24.65
C PHE A 318 -18.67 21.01 -26.10
N LEU A 319 -19.78 21.30 -26.77
CA LEU A 319 -19.98 21.08 -28.22
C LEU A 319 -20.08 22.37 -29.04
N ASN A 320 -19.72 23.52 -28.45
CA ASN A 320 -19.42 24.75 -29.18
C ASN A 320 -17.98 25.19 -28.90
#